data_AF-A0A2V8Q703-F1
#
_entry.id   AF-A0A2V8Q703-F1
#
_cell.length_a   1.000
_cell.length_b   1.000
_cell.length_c   1.000
_cell.angle_alpha   90.00
_cell.angle_beta   90.00
_cell.angle_gamma   90.00
#
_symmetry.space_group_name_H-M   'P 1'
#
loop_
_entity.id
_entity.type
_entity.pdbx_description
1 polymer ?
#
loop_
_entity_poly.entity_id
_entity_poly.type
_entity_poly.pdbx_seq_one_letter_code
_entity_poly.pdbx_strand_id
1 'polypeptide(L)'
;MADSNLELSRDTASDEMAATATRSIAYFILPMLVIVGALIAYKSSAALAVIGKVSATGGFTPRGNIVPRVGASDAGVLTRTLNYFLVIWPALLFGILISAAVSTFVSPRWLQSLLSKRSLRSQAIAGLAGAPLMLCSCCAAPIFTGVYERSARLGPSLALMLAAPALNPAALILTFMLFDYKVGLVRLGAGITAVLFTGMIADKLLGITDVSCDRDDWQAAARPTDFVHFLRACARVAARLVPMIIIGVLLSMVIAQFVPAGTYNSSAAKFLAIIVVAAI
;
A
#
# COMPACT_ATOMS: atom_id res chain seq x y z
N MET A 1 -25.48 -1.69 -52.91
CA MET A 1 -24.07 -2.08 -53.14
C MET A 1 -23.07 -1.15 -52.45
N ALA A 2 -23.41 0.11 -52.17
CA ALA A 2 -22.55 1.02 -51.37
C ALA A 2 -22.62 0.75 -49.85
N ASP A 3 -23.80 0.43 -49.30
CA ASP A 3 -23.96 0.20 -47.85
C ASP A 3 -23.19 -1.04 -47.33
N SER A 4 -23.14 -2.13 -48.09
CA SER A 4 -22.44 -3.36 -47.69
C SER A 4 -20.93 -3.18 -47.56
N ASN A 5 -20.34 -2.23 -48.31
CA ASN A 5 -18.90 -1.92 -48.23
C ASN A 5 -18.56 -1.02 -47.03
N LEU A 6 -19.54 -0.24 -46.55
CA LEU A 6 -19.43 0.65 -45.39
C LEU A 6 -19.57 -0.11 -44.07
N GLU A 7 -20.42 -1.12 -44.00
CA GLU A 7 -20.50 -2.04 -42.85
C GLU A 7 -19.24 -2.90 -42.73
N LEU A 8 -18.75 -3.45 -43.85
CA LEU A 8 -17.54 -4.29 -43.85
C LEU A 8 -16.27 -3.51 -43.44
N SER A 9 -16.14 -2.23 -43.82
CA SER A 9 -15.02 -1.38 -43.37
C SER A 9 -15.12 -0.95 -41.90
N ARG A 10 -16.33 -0.93 -41.31
CA ARG A 10 -16.52 -0.61 -39.89
C ARG A 10 -16.12 -1.79 -39.01
N ASP A 11 -16.50 -3.00 -39.40
CA ASP A 11 -16.17 -4.22 -38.66
C ASP A 11 -14.66 -4.51 -38.71
N THR A 12 -14.00 -4.37 -39.85
CA THR A 12 -12.54 -4.55 -39.95
C THR A 12 -11.76 -3.52 -39.14
N ALA A 13 -12.17 -2.25 -39.14
CA ALA A 13 -11.55 -1.21 -38.33
C ALA A 13 -11.78 -1.43 -36.82
N SER A 14 -12.95 -1.94 -36.43
CA SER A 14 -13.27 -2.25 -35.04
C SER A 14 -12.49 -3.47 -34.53
N ASP A 15 -12.30 -4.50 -35.37
CA ASP A 15 -11.50 -5.68 -35.06
C ASP A 15 -9.99 -5.39 -35.04
N GLU A 16 -9.46 -4.59 -35.96
CA GLU A 16 -8.06 -4.17 -35.95
C GLU A 16 -7.74 -3.29 -34.71
N MET A 17 -8.68 -2.44 -34.30
CA MET A 17 -8.53 -1.59 -33.11
C MET A 17 -8.61 -2.42 -31.82
N ALA A 18 -9.47 -3.44 -31.76
CA ALA A 18 -9.54 -4.40 -30.65
C ALA A 18 -8.28 -5.29 -30.56
N ALA A 19 -7.75 -5.76 -31.70
CA ALA A 19 -6.54 -6.57 -31.75
C ALA A 19 -5.28 -5.75 -31.35
N THR A 20 -5.18 -4.51 -31.79
CA THR A 20 -4.06 -3.60 -31.46
C THR A 20 -4.09 -3.18 -29.99
N ALA A 21 -5.28 -2.91 -29.44
CA ALA A 21 -5.47 -2.65 -28.01
C ALA A 21 -5.09 -3.87 -27.14
N THR A 22 -5.51 -5.06 -27.54
CA THR A 22 -5.19 -6.32 -26.81
C THR A 22 -3.69 -6.60 -26.81
N ARG A 23 -3.00 -6.37 -27.93
CA ARG A 23 -1.54 -6.53 -28.05
C ARG A 23 -0.78 -5.51 -27.21
N SER A 24 -1.19 -4.24 -27.26
CA SER A 24 -0.61 -3.13 -26.50
C SER A 24 -0.75 -3.32 -24.98
N ILE A 25 -1.91 -3.79 -24.53
CA ILE A 25 -2.18 -4.13 -23.12
C ILE A 25 -1.31 -5.32 -22.67
N ALA A 26 -1.15 -6.35 -23.51
CA ALA A 26 -0.34 -7.53 -23.20
C ALA A 26 1.16 -7.18 -23.03
N TYR A 27 1.72 -6.30 -23.86
CA TYR A 27 3.12 -5.85 -23.75
C TYR A 27 3.42 -5.05 -22.48
N PHE A 28 2.41 -4.49 -21.82
CA PHE A 28 2.57 -3.68 -20.61
C PHE A 28 2.19 -4.45 -19.33
N ILE A 29 1.15 -5.29 -19.38
CA ILE A 29 0.77 -6.18 -18.28
C ILE A 29 1.83 -7.25 -18.04
N LEU A 30 2.44 -7.81 -19.10
CA LEU A 30 3.44 -8.86 -18.98
C LEU A 30 4.69 -8.42 -18.19
N PRO A 31 5.39 -7.32 -18.51
CA PRO A 31 6.53 -6.86 -17.73
C PRO A 31 6.10 -6.40 -16.32
N MET A 32 4.91 -5.83 -16.16
CA MET A 32 4.40 -5.47 -14.82
C MET A 32 4.20 -6.72 -13.95
N LEU A 33 3.55 -7.76 -14.48
CA LEU A 33 3.39 -9.05 -13.79
C LEU A 33 4.73 -9.73 -13.52
N VAL A 34 5.70 -9.60 -14.42
CA VAL A 34 7.07 -10.12 -14.22
C VAL A 34 7.78 -9.34 -13.10
N ILE A 35 7.71 -8.01 -13.07
CA ILE A 35 8.34 -7.19 -12.01
C ILE A 35 7.66 -7.44 -10.66
N VAL A 36 6.32 -7.45 -10.62
CA VAL A 36 5.54 -7.77 -9.41
C VAL A 36 5.87 -9.19 -8.94
N GLY A 37 5.88 -10.17 -9.85
CA GLY A 37 6.23 -11.55 -9.57
C GLY A 37 7.66 -11.71 -9.06
N ALA A 38 8.63 -11.00 -9.65
CA ALA A 38 10.02 -10.98 -9.20
C ALA A 38 10.16 -10.35 -7.81
N LEU A 39 9.43 -9.26 -7.51
CA LEU A 39 9.42 -8.65 -6.18
C LEU A 39 8.76 -9.55 -5.13
N ILE A 40 7.67 -10.23 -5.49
CA ILE A 40 7.02 -11.22 -4.63
C ILE A 40 7.98 -12.38 -4.37
N ALA A 41 8.64 -12.92 -5.40
CA ALA A 41 9.62 -13.99 -5.29
C ALA A 41 10.83 -13.58 -4.45
N TYR A 42 11.32 -12.35 -4.61
CA TYR A 42 12.40 -11.79 -3.80
C TYR A 42 12.03 -11.71 -2.31
N LYS A 43 10.81 -11.23 -2.00
CA LYS A 43 10.31 -11.15 -0.62
C LYS A 43 10.02 -12.53 -0.02
N SER A 44 9.38 -13.41 -0.78
CA SER A 44 8.96 -14.74 -0.33
C SER A 44 10.14 -15.69 -0.18
N SER A 45 11.15 -15.64 -1.06
CA SER A 45 12.37 -16.45 -0.93
C SER A 45 13.12 -16.18 0.38
N ALA A 46 13.19 -14.92 0.81
CA ALA A 46 13.80 -14.56 2.09
C ALA A 46 13.01 -15.11 3.29
N ALA A 47 11.68 -15.22 3.19
CA ALA A 47 10.82 -15.80 4.22
C ALA A 47 10.88 -17.34 4.21
N LEU A 48 10.81 -17.97 3.03
CA LEU A 48 10.94 -19.42 2.86
C LEU A 48 12.30 -19.94 3.34
N ALA A 49 13.38 -19.19 3.12
CA ALA A 49 14.71 -19.55 3.63
C ALA A 49 14.76 -19.57 5.16
N VAL A 50 13.98 -18.74 5.85
CA VAL A 50 13.88 -18.73 7.31
C VAL A 50 13.00 -19.89 7.78
N ILE A 51 11.83 -20.09 7.15
CA ILE A 51 10.94 -21.21 7.45
C ILE A 51 11.66 -22.55 7.29
N GLY A 52 12.42 -22.73 6.21
CA GLY A 52 13.23 -23.93 5.98
C GLY A 52 14.31 -24.15 7.05
N LYS A 53 14.99 -23.08 7.50
CA LYS A 53 16.00 -23.17 8.58
C LYS A 53 15.36 -23.51 9.93
N VAL A 54 14.25 -22.88 10.27
CA VAL A 54 13.52 -23.16 11.52
C VAL A 54 12.95 -24.58 11.50
N SER A 55 12.42 -25.03 10.35
CA SER A 55 11.90 -26.39 10.18
C SER A 55 12.99 -27.46 10.26
N ALA A 56 14.21 -27.15 9.82
CA ALA A 56 15.34 -28.09 9.87
C ALA A 56 16.04 -28.13 11.24
N THR A 57 16.05 -27.02 11.97
CA THR A 57 16.85 -26.86 13.21
C THR A 57 16.00 -26.96 14.48
N GLY A 58 14.67 -26.90 14.36
CA GLY A 58 13.73 -26.94 15.49
C GLY A 58 13.81 -25.72 16.43
N GLY A 59 14.70 -24.77 16.15
CA GLY A 59 14.95 -23.58 16.97
C GLY A 59 14.83 -22.30 16.16
N PHE A 60 14.17 -21.29 16.74
CA PHE A 60 14.18 -19.93 16.23
C PHE A 60 15.50 -19.26 16.62
N THR A 61 16.43 -19.16 15.68
CA THR A 61 17.56 -18.24 15.84
C THR A 61 17.13 -16.86 15.32
N PRO A 62 16.92 -15.86 16.17
CA PRO A 62 16.61 -14.52 15.71
C PRO A 62 17.73 -14.04 14.78
N ARG A 63 17.40 -13.42 13.64
CA ARG A 63 18.41 -12.78 12.79
C ARG A 63 19.19 -11.78 13.65
N GLY A 64 20.45 -12.08 13.93
CA GLY A 64 21.34 -11.21 14.72
C GLY A 64 21.69 -9.87 14.06
N ASN A 65 21.19 -9.64 12.83
CA ASN A 65 21.39 -8.40 12.09
C ASN A 65 20.06 -7.67 11.94
N ILE A 66 19.60 -7.02 13.02
CA ILE A 66 18.39 -6.18 12.92
C ILE A 66 18.76 -4.82 12.30
N VAL A 67 20.02 -4.35 12.42
CA VAL A 67 20.76 -3.41 11.53
C VAL A 67 22.26 -3.47 11.94
N PRO A 68 23.27 -3.89 11.12
CA PRO A 68 23.92 -3.00 10.12
C PRO A 68 24.67 -3.68 8.92
N ARG A 69 25.00 -2.88 7.87
CA ARG A 69 26.36 -2.65 7.28
C ARG A 69 26.22 -1.81 5.99
N VAL A 70 26.88 -0.67 5.84
CA VAL A 70 28.34 -0.48 5.86
C VAL A 70 28.87 0.13 7.17
N GLY A 71 29.85 -0.55 7.79
CA GLY A 71 30.75 0.02 8.79
C GLY A 71 30.21 0.20 10.21
N ALA A 72 30.69 -0.65 11.12
CA ALA A 72 30.85 -0.40 12.55
C ALA A 72 29.62 -0.27 13.47
N SER A 73 29.84 -0.78 14.66
CA SER A 73 29.06 -0.64 15.89
C SER A 73 28.99 0.79 16.43
N ASP A 74 29.53 1.79 15.70
CA ASP A 74 29.57 3.23 16.03
C ASP A 74 28.92 4.11 14.93
N ALA A 75 27.99 3.54 14.16
CA ALA A 75 27.41 4.25 13.03
C ALA A 75 26.38 5.31 13.47
N GLY A 76 26.66 6.58 13.13
CA GLY A 76 25.81 7.74 13.41
C GLY A 76 24.38 7.63 12.85
N VAL A 77 23.52 8.58 13.24
CA VAL A 77 22.08 8.62 12.90
C VAL A 77 21.83 8.44 11.40
N LEU A 78 22.71 9.00 10.57
CA LEU A 78 22.62 8.91 9.12
C LEU A 78 22.78 7.47 8.59
N THR A 79 23.77 6.72 9.10
CA THR A 79 24.01 5.34 8.66
C THR A 79 22.88 4.41 9.10
N ARG A 80 22.28 4.63 10.27
CA ARG A 80 21.08 3.87 10.70
C ARG A 80 19.87 4.15 9.81
N THR A 81 19.66 5.43 9.48
CA THR A 81 18.58 5.88 8.58
C THR A 81 18.74 5.26 7.19
N LEU A 82 19.95 5.29 6.61
CA LEU A 82 20.22 4.70 5.29
C LEU A 82 20.00 3.19 5.27
N ASN A 83 20.47 2.46 6.29
CA ASN A 83 20.23 1.02 6.37
C ASN A 83 18.73 0.69 6.45
N TYR A 84 17.98 1.42 7.26
CA TYR A 84 16.53 1.22 7.39
C TYR A 84 15.81 1.52 6.07
N PHE A 85 16.20 2.60 5.40
CA PHE A 85 15.67 2.97 4.10
C PHE A 85 15.92 1.90 3.03
N LEU A 86 17.13 1.34 2.97
CA LEU A 86 17.49 0.26 2.04
C LEU A 86 16.63 -1.00 2.23
N VAL A 87 16.25 -1.32 3.47
CA VAL A 87 15.38 -2.46 3.78
C VAL A 87 13.94 -2.20 3.31
N ILE A 88 13.47 -0.96 3.41
CA ILE A 88 12.09 -0.59 3.04
C ILE A 88 11.95 -0.34 1.54
N TRP A 89 13.02 0.12 0.88
CA TRP A 89 13.00 0.53 -0.53
C TRP A 89 12.32 -0.46 -1.48
N PRO A 90 12.59 -1.80 -1.42
CA PRO A 90 11.90 -2.75 -2.28
C PRO A 90 10.39 -2.83 -2.04
N ALA A 91 9.96 -2.72 -0.78
CA ALA A 91 8.54 -2.72 -0.43
C ALA A 91 7.84 -1.43 -0.89
N LEU A 92 8.52 -0.29 -0.74
CA LEU A 92 8.05 1.00 -1.21
C LEU A 92 7.91 1.00 -2.74
N LEU A 93 8.91 0.48 -3.47
CA LEU A 93 8.85 0.33 -4.93
C LEU A 93 7.67 -0.54 -5.36
N PHE A 94 7.42 -1.65 -4.66
CA PHE A 94 6.27 -2.52 -4.90
C PHE A 94 4.94 -1.76 -4.73
N GLY A 95 4.80 -0.98 -3.65
CA GLY A 95 3.61 -0.16 -3.42
C GLY A 95 3.40 0.91 -4.49
N ILE A 96 4.47 1.58 -4.94
CA ILE A 96 4.41 2.56 -6.04
C ILE A 96 3.96 1.90 -7.33
N LEU A 97 4.50 0.71 -7.63
CA LEU A 97 4.16 -0.03 -8.84
C LEU A 97 2.68 -0.42 -8.86
N ILE A 98 2.14 -0.90 -7.73
CA ILE A 98 0.71 -1.20 -7.60
C ILE A 98 -0.12 0.08 -7.70
N SER A 99 0.29 1.17 -7.06
CA SER A 99 -0.41 2.45 -7.15
C SER A 99 -0.53 2.94 -8.59
N ALA A 100 0.57 2.90 -9.34
CA ALA A 100 0.59 3.26 -10.74
C ALA A 100 -0.25 2.28 -11.58
N ALA A 101 -0.22 0.98 -11.27
CA ALA A 101 -1.04 -0.02 -11.92
C ALA A 101 -2.54 0.26 -11.71
N VAL A 102 -2.96 0.50 -10.47
CA VAL A 102 -4.34 0.88 -10.14
C VAL A 102 -4.72 2.16 -10.86
N SER A 103 -3.84 3.16 -10.86
CA SER A 103 -4.09 4.41 -11.57
C SER A 103 -4.25 4.18 -13.07
N THR A 104 -3.50 3.27 -13.69
CA THR A 104 -3.50 3.11 -15.16
C THR A 104 -4.57 2.14 -15.65
N PHE A 105 -4.78 1.03 -14.93
CA PHE A 105 -5.65 -0.07 -15.36
C PHE A 105 -7.06 -0.02 -14.76
N VAL A 106 -7.23 0.57 -13.58
CA VAL A 106 -8.55 0.61 -12.93
C VAL A 106 -9.30 1.84 -13.42
N SER A 107 -10.43 1.59 -14.10
CA SER A 107 -11.28 2.68 -14.56
C SER A 107 -11.84 3.47 -13.35
N PRO A 108 -11.82 4.82 -13.40
CA PRO A 108 -12.40 5.65 -12.34
C PRO A 108 -13.88 5.33 -12.12
N ARG A 109 -14.61 4.97 -13.17
CA ARG A 109 -16.04 4.60 -13.10
C ARG A 109 -16.28 3.36 -12.24
N TRP A 110 -15.45 2.33 -12.40
CA TRP A 110 -15.58 1.12 -11.61
C TRP A 110 -15.26 1.41 -10.14
N LEU A 111 -14.12 2.06 -9.87
CA LEU A 111 -13.71 2.35 -8.51
C LEU A 111 -14.65 3.31 -7.79
N GLN A 112 -15.16 4.33 -8.49
CA GLN A 112 -16.22 5.19 -7.98
C GLN A 112 -17.50 4.39 -7.76
N SER A 113 -17.95 3.52 -8.66
CA SER A 113 -19.17 2.71 -8.42
C SER A 113 -19.08 1.91 -7.10
N LEU A 114 -17.92 1.34 -6.78
CA LEU A 114 -17.69 0.63 -5.51
C LEU A 114 -17.52 1.56 -4.28
N LEU A 115 -16.80 2.68 -4.42
CA LEU A 115 -16.38 3.55 -3.31
C LEU A 115 -17.12 4.90 -3.23
N SER A 116 -18.06 5.21 -4.14
CA SER A 116 -18.65 6.55 -4.31
C SER A 116 -19.57 6.97 -3.16
N LYS A 117 -20.16 6.01 -2.44
CA LYS A 117 -21.15 6.34 -1.42
C LYS A 117 -20.49 6.55 -0.06
N ARG A 118 -20.83 7.65 0.60
CA ARG A 118 -20.59 7.89 2.02
C ARG A 118 -21.42 6.92 2.87
N SER A 119 -21.01 5.66 2.88
CA SER A 119 -21.76 4.58 3.47
C SER A 119 -20.83 3.59 4.16
N LEU A 120 -21.31 2.98 5.24
CA LEU A 120 -20.65 1.86 5.89
C LEU A 120 -20.39 0.71 4.91
N ARG A 121 -21.25 0.54 3.90
CA ARG A 121 -21.09 -0.47 2.86
C ARG A 121 -19.83 -0.24 2.02
N SER A 122 -19.58 0.98 1.55
CA SER A 122 -18.36 1.29 0.79
C SER A 122 -17.10 1.14 1.64
N GLN A 123 -17.17 1.46 2.93
CA GLN A 123 -16.06 1.21 3.86
C GLN A 123 -15.83 -0.29 4.10
N ALA A 124 -16.88 -1.08 4.25
CA ALA A 124 -16.77 -2.53 4.40
C ALA A 124 -16.19 -3.20 3.15
N ILE A 125 -16.62 -2.77 1.95
CA ILE A 125 -16.07 -3.24 0.68
C ILE A 125 -14.58 -2.89 0.58
N ALA A 126 -14.21 -1.65 0.92
CA ALA A 126 -12.81 -1.24 0.96
C ALA A 126 -12.00 -2.06 1.98
N GLY A 127 -12.57 -2.33 3.15
CA GLY A 127 -11.95 -3.16 4.18
C GLY A 127 -11.72 -4.61 3.73
N LEU A 128 -12.73 -5.21 3.09
CA LEU A 128 -12.65 -6.55 2.51
C LEU A 128 -11.67 -6.62 1.35
N ALA A 129 -11.58 -5.56 0.55
CA ALA A 129 -10.57 -5.44 -0.48
C ALA A 129 -9.17 -5.35 0.13
N GLY A 130 -8.99 -4.64 1.24
CA GLY A 130 -7.69 -4.39 1.89
C GLY A 130 -7.14 -5.54 2.74
N ALA A 131 -8.01 -6.25 3.46
CA ALA A 131 -7.64 -7.34 4.36
C ALA A 131 -6.74 -8.44 3.73
N PRO A 132 -7.00 -8.94 2.50
CA PRO A 132 -6.16 -9.97 1.90
C PRO A 132 -4.82 -9.45 1.35
N LEU A 133 -4.60 -8.13 1.22
CA LEU A 133 -3.36 -7.62 0.64
C LEU A 133 -2.15 -7.82 1.57
N MET A 134 -2.36 -7.95 2.89
CA MET A 134 -1.30 -8.20 3.89
C MET A 134 -0.11 -7.22 3.75
N LEU A 135 -0.40 -5.97 3.45
CA LEU A 135 0.62 -4.94 3.21
C LEU A 135 1.05 -4.27 4.51
N CYS A 136 2.31 -3.85 4.55
CA CYS A 136 2.82 -2.93 5.56
C CYS A 136 2.37 -1.49 5.27
N SER A 137 2.47 -0.63 6.29
CA SER A 137 2.31 0.83 6.15
C SER A 137 3.16 1.41 5.02
N CYS A 138 4.36 0.85 4.78
CA CYS A 138 5.25 1.24 3.68
C CYS A 138 4.64 1.12 2.27
N CYS A 139 3.79 0.11 2.05
CA CYS A 139 3.13 -0.10 0.76
C CYS A 139 1.72 0.48 0.73
N ALA A 140 1.08 0.60 1.89
CA ALA A 140 -0.29 1.08 2.00
C ALA A 140 -0.42 2.55 1.57
N ALA A 141 0.58 3.39 1.90
CA ALA A 141 0.58 4.81 1.53
C ALA A 141 0.53 5.08 0.02
N PRO A 142 1.41 4.52 -0.84
CA PRO A 142 1.29 4.72 -2.28
C PRO A 142 -0.01 4.14 -2.84
N ILE A 143 -0.42 2.94 -2.40
CA ILE A 143 -1.67 2.33 -2.88
C ILE A 143 -2.87 3.19 -2.53
N PHE A 144 -2.90 3.77 -1.33
CA PHE A 144 -3.89 4.76 -0.93
C PHE A 144 -3.92 5.93 -1.91
N THR A 145 -2.77 6.52 -2.26
CA THR A 145 -2.75 7.67 -3.18
C THR A 145 -3.33 7.33 -4.55
N GLY A 146 -2.99 6.18 -5.14
CA GLY A 146 -3.55 5.77 -6.44
C GLY A 146 -5.06 5.47 -6.39
N VAL A 147 -5.53 4.82 -5.32
CA VAL A 147 -6.96 4.55 -5.12
C VAL A 147 -7.74 5.84 -4.82
N TYR A 148 -7.17 6.74 -4.03
CA TYR A 148 -7.78 8.01 -3.65
C TYR A 148 -7.95 8.94 -4.85
N GLU A 149 -6.91 9.10 -5.67
CA GLU A 149 -6.95 9.90 -6.90
C GLU A 149 -8.00 9.40 -7.90
N ARG A 150 -8.37 8.11 -7.84
CA ARG A 150 -9.37 7.50 -8.74
C ARG A 150 -10.77 7.47 -8.15
N SER A 151 -10.88 7.17 -6.86
CA SER A 151 -12.16 7.04 -6.16
C SER A 151 -12.78 8.39 -5.78
N ALA A 152 -11.97 9.46 -5.73
CA ALA A 152 -12.37 10.79 -5.26
C ALA A 152 -12.89 10.82 -3.80
N ARG A 153 -12.75 9.74 -3.05
CA ARG A 153 -13.35 9.58 -1.72
C ARG A 153 -12.28 9.19 -0.70
N LEU A 154 -12.07 10.09 0.26
CA LEU A 154 -11.11 9.91 1.36
C LEU A 154 -11.48 8.71 2.23
N GLY A 155 -12.72 8.66 2.72
CA GLY A 155 -13.12 7.67 3.73
C GLY A 155 -12.90 6.21 3.34
N PRO A 156 -13.47 5.71 2.22
CA PRO A 156 -13.24 4.34 1.77
C PRO A 156 -11.78 4.06 1.40
N SER A 157 -11.04 5.03 0.88
CA SER A 157 -9.62 4.87 0.58
C SER A 157 -8.79 4.69 1.86
N LEU A 158 -9.10 5.45 2.92
CA LEU A 158 -8.47 5.29 4.24
C LEU A 158 -8.84 3.95 4.89
N ALA A 159 -10.09 3.51 4.74
CA ALA A 159 -10.53 2.20 5.21
C ALA A 159 -9.75 1.05 4.53
N LEU A 160 -9.53 1.15 3.21
CA LEU A 160 -8.68 0.22 2.46
C LEU A 160 -7.24 0.20 3.01
N MET A 161 -6.66 1.38 3.21
CA MET A 161 -5.30 1.54 3.72
C MET A 161 -5.14 0.94 5.13
N LEU A 162 -6.12 1.17 6.00
CA LEU A 162 -6.10 0.71 7.38
C LEU A 162 -6.37 -0.79 7.51
N ALA A 163 -7.22 -1.34 6.65
CA ALA A 163 -7.56 -2.75 6.66
C ALA A 163 -6.36 -3.66 6.36
N ALA A 164 -5.44 -3.23 5.50
CA ALA A 164 -4.27 -4.01 5.12
C ALA A 164 -3.40 -4.46 6.31
N PRO A 165 -3.01 -3.57 7.26
CA PRO A 165 -2.32 -4.00 8.49
C PRO A 165 -3.27 -4.48 9.59
N ALA A 166 -4.46 -3.90 9.74
CA ALA A 166 -5.34 -4.18 10.88
C ALA A 166 -6.04 -5.54 10.80
N LEU A 167 -6.47 -5.94 9.61
CA LEU A 167 -7.20 -7.18 9.35
C LEU A 167 -6.33 -8.26 8.70
N ASN A 168 -5.00 -8.12 8.81
CA ASN A 168 -4.05 -9.07 8.26
C ASN A 168 -4.23 -10.46 8.89
N PRO A 169 -4.60 -11.50 8.10
CA PRO A 169 -4.84 -12.85 8.62
C PRO A 169 -3.63 -13.44 9.35
N ALA A 170 -2.40 -13.25 8.83
CA ALA A 170 -1.20 -13.79 9.47
C ALA A 170 -0.94 -13.10 10.81
N ALA A 171 -1.12 -11.77 10.87
CA ALA A 171 -0.94 -11.03 12.12
C ALA A 171 -1.99 -11.42 13.17
N LEU A 172 -3.23 -11.66 12.74
CA LEU A 172 -4.31 -12.14 13.61
C LEU A 172 -4.01 -13.55 14.13
N ILE A 173 -3.64 -14.49 13.25
CA ILE A 173 -3.27 -15.87 13.65
C ILE A 173 -2.11 -15.83 14.65
N LEU A 174 -1.06 -15.06 14.38
CA LEU A 174 0.06 -14.90 15.31
C LEU A 174 -0.37 -14.30 16.65
N THR A 175 -1.32 -13.35 16.64
CA THR A 175 -1.86 -12.78 17.87
C THR A 175 -2.63 -13.84 18.67
N PHE A 176 -3.47 -14.64 18.02
CA PHE A 176 -4.22 -15.71 18.68
C PHE A 176 -3.32 -16.86 19.19
N MET A 177 -2.17 -17.10 18.56
CA MET A 177 -1.20 -18.09 19.02
C MET A 177 -0.35 -17.58 20.19
N LEU A 178 0.00 -16.29 20.20
CA LEU A 178 0.96 -15.74 21.17
C LEU A 178 0.28 -15.12 22.40
N PHE A 179 -0.94 -14.60 22.25
CA PHE A 179 -1.69 -13.93 23.32
C PHE A 179 -2.96 -14.71 23.67
N ASP A 180 -3.55 -14.36 24.82
CA ASP A 180 -4.84 -14.89 25.26
C ASP A 180 -5.93 -14.63 24.21
N TYR A 181 -6.86 -15.58 24.08
CA TYR A 181 -8.00 -15.50 23.14
C TYR A 181 -8.76 -14.17 23.25
N LYS A 182 -8.90 -13.63 24.48
CA LYS A 182 -9.56 -12.34 24.71
C LYS A 182 -8.84 -11.18 24.00
N VAL A 183 -7.51 -11.17 24.01
CA VAL A 183 -6.69 -10.13 23.37
C VAL A 183 -6.82 -10.22 21.86
N GLY A 184 -6.79 -11.43 21.30
CA GLY A 184 -7.01 -11.64 19.87
C GLY A 184 -8.38 -11.16 19.40
N LEU A 185 -9.43 -11.44 20.18
CA LEU A 185 -10.80 -11.01 19.86
C LEU A 185 -10.96 -9.49 19.93
N VAL A 186 -10.40 -8.84 20.96
CA VAL A 186 -10.38 -7.38 21.10
C VAL A 186 -9.63 -6.73 19.94
N ARG A 187 -8.47 -7.28 19.55
CA ARG A 187 -7.71 -6.79 18.40
C ARG A 187 -8.51 -6.88 17.10
N LEU A 188 -9.16 -8.02 16.86
CA LEU A 188 -10.01 -8.21 15.68
C LEU A 188 -11.18 -7.24 15.67
N GLY A 189 -11.91 -7.13 16.79
CA GLY A 189 -13.02 -6.20 16.95
C GLY A 189 -12.59 -4.75 16.72
N ALA A 190 -11.52 -4.33 17.39
CA ALA A 190 -10.95 -2.99 17.23
C ALA A 190 -10.51 -2.72 15.79
N GLY A 191 -9.92 -3.70 15.10
CA GLY A 191 -9.54 -3.58 13.69
C GLY A 191 -10.75 -3.38 12.78
N ILE A 192 -11.80 -4.18 12.95
CA ILE A 192 -13.05 -4.06 12.17
C ILE A 192 -13.72 -2.71 12.44
N THR A 193 -13.85 -2.32 13.71
CA THR A 193 -14.42 -1.03 14.09
C THR A 193 -13.59 0.11 13.50
N ALA A 194 -12.26 0.08 13.63
CA ALA A 194 -11.43 1.13 13.06
C ALA A 194 -11.64 1.24 11.54
N VAL A 195 -11.64 0.13 10.79
CA VAL A 195 -11.87 0.14 9.34
C VAL A 195 -13.26 0.70 8.96
N LEU A 196 -14.31 0.35 9.70
CA LEU A 196 -15.68 0.81 9.42
C LEU A 196 -15.95 2.25 9.82
N PHE A 197 -15.25 2.77 10.82
CA PHE A 197 -15.50 4.11 11.37
C PHE A 197 -14.47 5.16 10.91
N THR A 198 -13.31 4.75 10.39
CA THR A 198 -12.27 5.69 9.94
C THR A 198 -12.78 6.68 8.90
N GLY A 199 -13.58 6.25 7.93
CA GLY A 199 -14.13 7.15 6.92
C GLY A 199 -15.17 8.12 7.49
N MET A 200 -15.99 7.68 8.45
CA MET A 200 -16.92 8.59 9.14
C MET A 200 -16.19 9.67 9.94
N ILE A 201 -15.10 9.28 10.63
CA ILE A 201 -14.26 10.19 11.41
C ILE A 201 -13.56 11.16 10.46
N ALA A 202 -12.95 10.66 9.39
CA ALA A 202 -12.28 11.46 8.38
C ALA A 202 -13.22 12.49 7.75
N ASP A 203 -14.42 12.09 7.35
CA ASP A 203 -15.41 13.01 6.76
C ASP A 203 -15.83 14.11 7.75
N LYS A 204 -15.98 13.77 9.04
CA LYS A 204 -16.39 14.73 10.07
C LYS A 204 -15.26 15.69 10.47
N LEU A 205 -14.03 15.20 10.48
CA LEU A 205 -12.86 15.96 10.93
C LEU A 205 -12.29 16.85 9.82
N LEU A 206 -12.21 16.32 8.59
CA LEU A 206 -11.53 17.00 7.49
C LEU A 206 -12.48 17.88 6.69
N GLY A 207 -13.79 17.59 6.64
CA GLY A 207 -14.80 18.38 5.90
C GLY A 207 -14.57 18.49 4.38
N ILE A 208 -13.41 18.05 3.90
CA ILE A 208 -12.98 17.99 2.52
C ILE A 208 -13.37 16.60 2.03
N THR A 209 -14.50 16.52 1.37
CA THR A 209 -14.87 15.34 0.61
C THR A 209 -15.12 15.82 -0.80
N ASP A 210 -14.38 15.21 -1.74
CA ASP A 210 -14.62 15.23 -3.18
C ASP A 210 -13.54 16.03 -3.91
N VAL A 211 -12.44 15.36 -4.21
CA VAL A 211 -11.58 15.78 -5.32
C VAL A 211 -12.40 15.51 -6.58
N SER A 212 -12.65 16.52 -7.40
CA SER A 212 -13.24 16.29 -8.72
C SER A 212 -12.26 15.42 -9.51
N CYS A 213 -12.55 14.13 -9.63
CA CYS A 213 -11.90 13.31 -10.65
C CYS A 213 -12.29 13.91 -11.99
N ASP A 214 -11.36 14.61 -12.63
CA ASP A 214 -11.58 15.10 -13.99
C ASP A 214 -11.80 13.87 -14.89
N ARG A 215 -13.04 13.72 -15.37
CA ARG A 215 -13.50 12.54 -16.11
C ARG A 215 -13.03 12.59 -17.55
N ASP A 216 -12.70 13.78 -18.04
CA ASP A 216 -12.37 14.02 -19.45
C ASP A 216 -10.91 13.64 -19.75
N ASP A 217 -10.03 13.71 -18.75
CA ASP A 217 -8.65 13.22 -18.83
C ASP A 217 -8.56 11.71 -19.05
N TRP A 218 -9.52 10.89 -18.58
CA TRP A 218 -9.47 9.43 -18.79
C TRP A 218 -9.86 9.02 -20.21
N GLN A 219 -10.77 9.76 -20.87
CA GLN A 219 -11.12 9.50 -22.27
C GLN A 219 -9.99 9.94 -23.21
N ALA A 220 -9.25 10.99 -22.87
CA ALA A 220 -8.00 11.34 -23.55
C ALA A 220 -6.86 10.34 -23.26
N ALA A 221 -6.81 9.78 -22.04
CA ALA A 221 -5.82 8.80 -21.58
C ALA A 221 -6.14 7.33 -21.96
N ALA A 222 -7.30 7.06 -22.57
CA ALA A 222 -7.64 5.77 -23.17
C ALA A 222 -6.95 5.53 -24.52
N ARG A 223 -5.93 6.33 -24.86
CA ARG A 223 -4.98 5.96 -25.91
C ARG A 223 -4.06 4.86 -25.39
N PRO A 224 -3.91 3.74 -26.10
CA PRO A 224 -3.09 2.64 -25.62
C PRO A 224 -1.63 3.09 -25.51
N THR A 225 -0.92 2.57 -24.51
CA THR A 225 0.56 2.56 -24.42
C THR A 225 1.28 3.90 -24.39
N ASP A 226 1.48 4.44 -23.19
CA ASP A 226 2.73 5.14 -22.92
C ASP A 226 3.31 4.61 -21.61
N PHE A 227 4.31 3.73 -21.71
CA PHE A 227 5.18 3.36 -20.59
C PHE A 227 5.71 4.61 -19.88
N VAL A 228 5.93 5.70 -20.63
CA VAL A 228 6.28 7.03 -20.15
C VAL A 228 5.24 7.60 -19.18
N HIS A 229 3.94 7.37 -19.42
CA HIS A 229 2.88 7.85 -18.53
C HIS A 229 2.86 7.09 -17.21
N PHE A 230 3.02 5.76 -17.26
CA PHE A 230 3.17 4.95 -16.05
C PHE A 230 4.44 5.30 -15.27
N LEU A 231 5.55 5.50 -15.98
CA LEU A 231 6.82 5.89 -15.35
C LEU A 231 6.73 7.29 -14.73
N ARG A 232 6.01 8.22 -15.37
CA ARG A 232 5.70 9.54 -14.79
C ARG A 232 4.75 9.44 -13.60
N ALA A 233 3.77 8.55 -13.62
CA ALA A 233 2.89 8.30 -12.46
C ALA A 233 3.68 7.72 -11.28
N CYS A 234 4.52 6.70 -11.53
CA CYS A 234 5.47 6.17 -10.56
C CYS A 234 6.40 7.26 -10.01
N ALA A 235 7.01 8.06 -10.89
CA ALA A 235 7.92 9.12 -10.50
C ALA A 235 7.23 10.23 -9.70
N ARG A 236 5.99 10.59 -10.03
CA ARG A 236 5.20 11.59 -9.29
C ARG A 236 4.88 11.10 -7.87
N VAL A 237 4.43 9.86 -7.74
CA VAL A 237 4.14 9.24 -6.44
C VAL A 237 5.42 9.08 -5.62
N ALA A 238 6.50 8.62 -6.24
CA ALA A 238 7.83 8.51 -5.62
C ALA A 238 8.32 9.87 -5.12
N ALA A 239 8.31 10.90 -5.97
CA ALA A 239 8.82 12.23 -5.64
C ALA A 239 8.05 12.88 -4.47
N ARG A 240 6.79 12.51 -4.26
CA ARG A 240 5.98 13.02 -3.15
C ARG A 240 6.17 12.22 -1.86
N LEU A 241 6.22 10.89 -1.96
CA LEU A 241 6.27 10.00 -0.79
C LEU A 241 7.69 9.80 -0.25
N VAL A 242 8.69 9.67 -1.11
CA VAL A 242 10.08 9.42 -0.71
C VAL A 242 10.62 10.50 0.25
N PRO A 243 10.53 11.82 -0.04
CA PRO A 243 11.02 12.82 0.90
C PRO A 243 10.25 12.82 2.22
N MET A 244 8.93 12.64 2.17
CA MET A 244 8.08 12.53 3.36
C MET A 244 8.50 11.35 4.25
N ILE A 245 8.78 10.19 3.65
CA ILE A 245 9.23 9.00 4.36
C ILE A 245 10.65 9.19 4.92
N ILE A 246 11.57 9.78 4.17
CA ILE A 246 12.93 10.07 4.66
C ILE A 246 12.87 11.00 5.88
N ILE A 247 12.07 12.07 5.81
CA ILE A 247 11.88 13.01 6.93
C ILE A 247 11.26 12.28 8.13
N GLY A 248 10.22 11.47 7.92
CA GLY A 248 9.57 10.71 9.00
C GLY A 248 10.50 9.70 9.68
N VAL A 249 11.29 8.96 8.90
CA VAL A 249 12.28 8.01 9.44
C VAL A 249 13.38 8.74 10.21
N LEU A 250 13.88 9.85 9.67
CA LEU A 250 14.91 10.64 10.32
C LEU A 250 14.39 11.24 11.63
N LEU A 251 13.17 11.78 11.63
CA LEU A 251 12.51 12.30 12.83
C LEU A 251 12.31 11.20 13.88
N SER A 252 11.81 10.03 13.46
CA SER A 252 11.63 8.86 14.35
C SER A 252 12.94 8.42 14.99
N MET A 253 14.05 8.38 14.23
CA MET A 253 15.36 7.99 14.76
C MET A 253 15.98 9.04 15.68
N VAL A 254 15.78 10.33 15.41
CA VAL A 254 16.22 11.40 16.31
C VAL A 254 15.46 11.31 17.63
N ILE A 255 14.13 11.16 17.60
CA ILE A 255 13.31 11.06 18.80
C ILE A 255 13.67 9.81 19.62
N ALA A 256 13.94 8.68 18.97
CA ALA A 256 14.36 7.46 19.65
C ALA A 256 15.66 7.63 20.46
N GLN A 257 16.53 8.60 20.12
CA GLN A 257 17.71 8.92 20.91
C GLN A 257 17.38 9.74 22.18
N PHE A 258 16.29 10.49 22.15
CA PHE A 258 15.85 11.35 23.25
C PHE A 258 14.91 10.66 24.24
N VAL A 259 14.61 9.36 24.08
CA VAL A 259 13.81 8.58 25.04
C VAL A 259 14.75 7.71 25.91
N PRO A 260 15.10 8.13 27.14
CA PRO A 260 15.96 7.33 28.02
C PRO A 260 15.25 6.04 28.46
N ALA A 261 15.99 4.95 28.63
CA ALA A 261 15.43 3.67 29.09
C ALA A 261 14.77 3.72 30.49
N GLY A 262 15.05 4.77 31.30
CA GLY A 262 14.46 4.98 32.63
C GLY A 262 13.02 5.50 32.64
N THR A 263 12.49 5.95 31.49
CA THR A 263 11.15 6.57 31.40
C THR A 263 10.00 5.57 31.61
N TYR A 264 10.28 4.27 31.66
CA TYR A 264 9.28 3.21 31.79
C TYR A 264 8.99 2.77 33.24
N ASN A 265 9.51 3.47 34.25
CA ASN A 265 9.33 3.02 35.64
C ASN A 265 8.00 3.50 36.28
N SER A 266 7.34 4.53 35.74
CA SER A 266 6.04 5.01 36.23
C SER A 266 4.93 4.81 35.18
N SER A 267 3.73 4.41 35.62
CA SER A 267 2.59 4.19 34.74
C SER A 267 2.20 5.44 33.94
N ALA A 268 2.31 6.62 34.55
CA ALA A 268 2.02 7.90 33.89
C ALA A 268 3.02 8.22 32.77
N ALA A 269 4.31 7.92 32.99
CA ALA A 269 5.35 8.12 31.99
C ALA A 269 5.21 7.16 30.79
N LYS A 270 4.71 5.93 31.02
CA LYS A 270 4.36 4.98 29.94
C LYS A 270 3.23 5.54 29.06
N PHE A 271 2.15 6.06 29.66
CA PHE A 271 1.05 6.64 28.89
C PHE A 271 1.48 7.87 28.10
N LEU A 272 2.28 8.75 28.69
CA LEU A 272 2.78 9.96 28.03
C LEU A 272 3.72 9.60 26.87
N ALA A 273 4.60 8.62 27.04
CA ALA A 273 5.44 8.11 25.96
C ALA A 273 4.61 7.49 24.81
N ILE A 274 3.56 6.72 25.12
CA ILE A 274 2.66 6.15 24.10
C ILE A 274 1.93 7.26 23.34
N ILE A 275 1.44 8.30 24.02
CA ILE A 275 0.72 9.42 23.38
C ILE A 275 1.67 10.23 22.49
N VAL A 276 2.88 10.53 22.95
CA VAL A 276 3.89 11.26 22.16
C VAL A 276 4.29 10.46 20.92
N VAL A 277 4.49 9.14 21.05
CA VAL A 277 4.81 8.27 19.91
C VAL A 277 3.60 8.11 18.96
N ALA A 278 2.38 8.04 19.49
CA ALA A 278 1.16 7.89 18.67
C ALA A 278 0.72 9.19 17.97
N ALA A 279 1.21 10.35 18.41
CA ALA A 279 0.91 11.64 17.82
C ALA A 279 1.80 11.98 16.59
N ILE A 280 2.75 11.12 16.26
CA ILE A 280 3.73 11.27 15.17
C ILE A 280 3.42 10.24 14.08
#